data_AF-A0A6V6ZRT9-F1
#
_entry.id   AF-A0A6V6ZRT9-F1
#
_cell.length_a   1.000
_cell.length_b   1.000
_cell.length_c   1.000
_cell.angle_alpha   90.00
_cell.angle_beta   90.00
_cell.angle_gamma   90.00
#
_symmetry.space_group_name_H-M   'P 1'
#
loop_
_entity.id
_entity.type
_entity.pdbx_description
1 polymer ?
#
loop_
_entity_poly.entity_id
_entity_poly.type
_entity_poly.pdbx_seq_one_letter_code
_entity_poly.pdbx_strand_id
1 'polypeptide(L)' 'MTQEFLTSVFGWMAVLNIAVLLFTTAMVLLLQDWIAGIHGRMFQMERPDVKRAYFRYLANYKILTLIFCIVPWLALKLA' A
#
# COMPACT_ATOMS: atom_id res chain seq x y z
N MET A 1 28.01 -3.22 -5.80
CA MET A 1 26.93 -3.64 -4.88
C MET A 1 26.84 -5.16 -4.91
N THR A 2 26.65 -5.82 -3.78
CA THR A 2 26.51 -7.29 -3.72
C THR A 2 25.04 -7.69 -3.95
N GLN A 3 24.80 -8.88 -4.52
CA GLN A 3 23.46 -9.44 -4.69
C GLN A 3 22.73 -9.57 -3.33
N GLU A 4 23.45 -9.93 -2.27
CA GLU A 4 22.93 -10.03 -0.90
C GLU A 4 22.41 -8.68 -0.37
N PHE A 5 23.15 -7.60 -0.62
CA PHE A 5 22.72 -6.25 -0.23
C PHE A 5 21.42 -5.87 -0.94
N LEU A 6 21.34 -6.06 -2.25
CA LEU A 6 20.13 -5.78 -3.03
C LEU A 6 18.95 -6.64 -2.57
N THR A 7 19.18 -7.93 -2.30
CA THR A 7 18.15 -8.85 -1.79
C THR A 7 17.61 -8.36 -0.46
N SER A 8 18.48 -7.86 0.42
CA SER A 8 18.08 -7.31 1.72
C SER A 8 17.26 -6.03 1.57
N VAL A 9 17.69 -5.12 0.69
CA VAL A 9 16.98 -3.86 0.41
C VAL A 9 15.57 -4.13 -0.13
N PHE A 10 15.44 -4.91 -1.21
CA PHE A 10 14.13 -5.22 -1.78
C PHE A 10 13.25 -6.05 -0.83
N GLY A 11 13.86 -6.90 0.01
CA GLY A 11 13.15 -7.64 1.05
C GLY A 11 12.50 -6.72 2.09
N TRP A 12 13.26 -5.78 2.65
CA TRP A 12 12.71 -4.78 3.58
C TRP A 12 11.71 -3.84 2.91
N MET A 13 11.95 -3.45 1.65
CA MET A 13 10.96 -2.68 0.88
C MET A 13 9.64 -3.45 0.76
N ALA A 14 9.67 -4.75 0.46
CA ALA A 14 8.47 -5.57 0.38
C ALA A 14 7.75 -5.66 1.73
N VAL A 15 8.46 -5.97 2.82
CA VAL A 15 7.88 -6.07 4.16
C VAL A 15 7.21 -4.77 4.58
N LEU A 16 7.90 -3.63 4.44
CA LEU A 16 7.37 -2.32 4.87
C LEU A 16 6.16 -1.90 4.04
N ASN A 17 6.20 -2.05 2.71
CA ASN A 17 5.07 -1.68 1.86
C ASN A 17 3.86 -2.60 2.07
N ILE A 18 4.07 -3.90 2.29
CA ILE A 18 2.99 -4.82 2.67
C ILE A 18 2.38 -4.43 4.03
N ALA A 19 3.21 -4.08 5.02
CA ALA A 19 2.73 -3.67 6.34
C ALA A 19 1.87 -2.39 6.25
N VAL A 20 2.31 -1.40 5.47
CA VAL A 20 1.52 -0.18 5.21
C VAL A 20 0.22 -0.50 4.47
N LEU A 21 0.27 -1.37 3.46
CA LEU A 21 -0.93 -1.77 2.71
C LEU A 21 -1.94 -2.49 3.62
N LEU A 22 -1.49 -3.39 4.49
CA LEU A 22 -2.34 -4.09 5.44
C LEU A 22 -2.91 -3.14 6.50
N PHE A 23 -2.08 -2.27 7.07
CA PHE A 23 -2.51 -1.28 8.05
C PHE A 23 -3.57 -0.33 7.48
N THR A 24 -3.32 0.24 6.30
CA THR A 24 -4.26 1.15 5.64
C THR A 24 -5.56 0.43 5.24
N THR A 25 -5.47 -0.81 4.73
CA THR A 25 -6.64 -1.64 4.46
C THR A 25 -7.47 -1.87 5.72
N ALA A 26 -6.83 -2.24 6.84
CA ALA A 26 -7.51 -2.44 8.11
C ALA A 26 -8.20 -1.16 8.60
N MET A 27 -7.51 -0.02 8.55
CA MET A 27 -8.09 1.28 8.93
C MET A 27 -9.32 1.62 8.07
N VAL A 28 -9.26 1.44 6.75
CA VAL A 28 -10.40 1.72 5.85
C VAL A 28 -11.58 0.78 6.14
N LEU A 29 -11.32 -0.51 6.36
CA LEU A 29 -12.37 -1.50 6.59
C LEU A 29 -13.00 -1.42 7.99
N LEU A 30 -12.22 -1.07 9.02
CA LEU A 30 -12.70 -0.98 10.40
C LEU A 30 -13.39 0.36 10.68
N LEU A 31 -12.87 1.46 10.13
CA LEU A 31 -13.35 2.81 10.43
C LEU A 31 -14.42 3.31 9.44
N GLN A 32 -14.47 2.76 8.22
CA GLN A 32 -15.50 2.98 7.20
C GLN A 32 -16.03 4.43 7.10
N ASP A 33 -17.27 4.67 7.54
CA ASP A 33 -17.94 5.96 7.43
C ASP A 33 -17.35 7.04 8.34
N TRP A 34 -16.74 6.66 9.47
CA TRP A 34 -16.11 7.60 10.39
C TRP A 34 -14.91 8.27 9.72
N ILE A 35 -13.99 7.47 9.18
CA ILE A 35 -12.79 7.99 8.54
C ILE A 35 -13.10 8.68 7.21
N ALA A 36 -14.09 8.17 6.45
CA ALA A 36 -14.57 8.82 5.23
C ALA A 36 -15.25 10.17 5.52
N GLY A 37 -15.95 10.30 6.64
CA GLY A 37 -16.54 11.56 7.08
C GLY A 37 -15.49 12.61 7.48
N ILE A 38 -14.40 12.20 8.15
CA ILE A 38 -13.29 13.09 8.50
C ILE A 38 -12.60 13.62 7.24
N HIS A 39 -12.16 12.72 6.35
CA HIS A 39 -11.48 13.12 5.12
C HIS A 39 -12.42 13.85 4.14
N GLY A 40 -13.70 13.50 4.10
CA GLY A 40 -14.71 14.22 3.32
C GLY A 40 -14.83 15.69 3.74
N ARG A 41 -14.86 15.98 5.04
CA ARG A 41 -14.84 17.37 5.53
C ARG A 41 -13.52 18.08 5.23
N MET A 42 -12.39 17.39 5.39
CA MET A 42 -11.05 17.96 5.15
C MET A 42 -10.86 18.38 3.69
N PHE A 43 -11.39 17.60 2.74
CA PHE A 43 -11.19 17.82 1.31
C PHE A 43 -12.45 18.30 0.56
N GLN A 44 -13.52 18.63 1.29
CA GLN A 44 -14.82 19.04 0.71
C GLN A 44 -15.36 18.01 -0.30
N MET A 45 -15.32 16.73 0.08
CA MET A 45 -15.77 15.59 -0.74
C MET A 45 -16.93 14.85 -0.10
N GLU A 46 -17.81 14.30 -0.92
CA GLU A 46 -18.84 13.38 -0.44
C GLU A 46 -18.23 12.04 -0.01
N ARG A 47 -18.84 11.40 0.99
CA ARG A 47 -18.34 10.12 1.53
C ARG A 47 -18.18 9.02 0.46
N PRO A 48 -19.09 8.86 -0.52
CA PRO A 48 -18.91 7.87 -1.59
C PRO A 48 -17.65 8.13 -2.42
N ASP A 49 -17.33 9.39 -2.72
CA ASP A 49 -16.14 9.75 -3.47
C ASP A 49 -14.85 9.46 -2.68
N VAL A 50 -14.86 9.72 -1.38
CA VAL A 50 -13.75 9.38 -0.48
C VAL A 50 -13.53 7.85 -0.45
N LYS A 51 -14.60 7.06 -0.32
CA LYS A 51 -14.50 5.58 -0.37
C LYS A 51 -13.96 5.09 -1.71
N ARG A 52 -14.39 5.69 -2.82
CA ARG A 52 -13.88 5.39 -4.16
C ARG A 52 -12.39 5.74 -4.29
N ALA A 53 -11.97 6.86 -3.70
CA ALA A 53 -10.57 7.26 -3.66
C ALA A 53 -9.72 6.29 -2.82
N TYR A 54 -10.21 5.80 -1.68
CA TYR A 54 -9.53 4.76 -0.89
C TYR A 54 -9.34 3.47 -1.67
N PHE A 55 -10.38 2.98 -2.35
CA PHE A 55 -10.26 1.77 -3.17
C PHE A 55 -9.19 1.95 -4.26
N ARG A 56 -9.18 3.10 -4.95
CA ARG A 56 -8.16 3.42 -5.96
C ARG A 56 -6.76 3.53 -5.36
N TYR A 57 -6.62 4.17 -4.20
CA TYR A 57 -5.36 4.26 -3.48
C TYR A 57 -4.83 2.86 -3.13
N LEU A 58 -5.65 2.00 -2.51
CA LEU A 58 -5.27 0.64 -2.14
C LEU A 58 -4.89 -0.20 -3.38
N ALA A 59 -5.65 -0.11 -4.47
CA ALA A 59 -5.35 -0.82 -5.71
C ALA A 59 -4.01 -0.37 -6.32
N ASN A 60 -3.79 0.94 -6.43
CA ASN A 60 -2.55 1.48 -6.99
C ASN A 60 -1.34 1.17 -6.10
N TYR A 61 -1.47 1.36 -4.79
CA TYR A 61 -0.38 1.07 -3.84
C TYR A 61 -0.02 -0.42 -3.82
N LYS A 62 -1.02 -1.31 -3.94
CA LYS A 62 -0.80 -2.75 -4.11
C LYS A 62 -0.02 -3.07 -5.40
N ILE A 63 -0.39 -2.47 -6.53
CA ILE A 63 0.31 -2.68 -7.81
C ILE A 63 1.77 -2.20 -7.70
N LEU A 64 2.00 -1.01 -7.14
CA LEU A 64 3.35 -0.48 -6.94
C LEU A 64 4.19 -1.39 -6.03
N THR A 65 3.60 -1.86 -4.93
CA THR A 65 4.27 -2.79 -4.00
C THR A 65 4.67 -4.10 -4.70
N LEU A 66 3.78 -4.66 -5.52
CA LEU A 66 4.07 -5.88 -6.28
C LEU A 66 5.21 -5.66 -7.28
N ILE A 67 5.10 -4.65 -8.12
CA ILE A 67 6.02 -4.42 -9.24
C ILE A 67 7.40 -3.95 -8.76
N PHE A 68 7.46 -3.05 -7.78
CA PHE A 68 8.71 -2.39 -7.39
C PHE A 68 9.39 -2.98 -6.15
N CYS A 69 8.69 -3.81 -5.36
CA CYS A 69 9.27 -4.40 -4.15
C CYS A 69 9.32 -5.93 -4.24
N ILE A 70 8.17 -6.58 -4.46
CA ILE A 70 8.06 -8.04 -4.38
C ILE A 70 8.69 -8.71 -5.60
N VAL A 71 8.35 -8.28 -6.81
CA VAL A 71 8.88 -8.89 -8.04
C VAL A 71 10.42 -8.82 -8.12
N PRO A 72 11.08 -7.68 -7.83
CA PRO A 72 12.55 -7.61 -7.83
C PRO A 72 13.18 -8.46 -6.72
N TRP A 73 12.57 -8.51 -5.53
CA TRP A 73 13.04 -9.39 -4.45
C TRP A 73 12.97 -10.87 -4.85
N LEU A 74 11.85 -11.29 -5.46
CA LEU A 74 11.70 -12.66 -5.97
C LEU A 74 12.72 -12.97 -7.05
N ALA A 75 12.93 -12.05 -8.00
CA ALA A 75 13.92 -12.24 -9.05
C ALA A 75 15.33 -12.48 -8.48
N LEU A 76 15.75 -11.72 -7.47
CA LEU A 76 17.05 -11.88 -6.81
C LEU A 76 17.18 -13.18 -6.01
N LYS A 77 16.07 -13.70 -5.47
CA LYS A 77 16.04 -14.96 -4.72
C LYS A 77 16.01 -16.20 -5.63
N LEU A 78 15.58 -16.04 -6.87
CA LEU A 78 15.47 -17.11 -7.87
C LEU A 78 16.68 -17.19 -8.81
N ALA A 79 17.50 -16.15 -8.87
CA ALA A 79 18.75 -16.09 -9.63
C ALA A 79 19.91 -16.72 -8.83
#